data_AF-M6DDE5-F1
#
_entry.id   AF-M6DDE5-F1
#
_cell.length_a   1.000
_cell.length_b   1.000
_cell.length_c   1.000
_cell.angle_alpha   90.00
_cell.angle_beta   90.00
_cell.angle_gamma   90.00
#
_symmetry.space_group_name_H-M   'P 1'
#
loop_
_entity.id
_entity.type
_entity.pdbx_description
1 polymer ?
#
loop_
_entity_poly.entity_id
_entity_poly.type
_entity_poly.pdbx_seq_one_letter_code
_entity_poly.pdbx_strand_id
1 'polypeptide(L)'
;MKTVSSQLYEEFLKEKKTNRRFELAGIYIGYGAYVVSLGIVFGLKRENPLFSAMFFLGLFTRVSSLMIGRVFLVPKIFLQLLSPNLTEKEEAWETIQAHKEEMIGRLAGNIFGWNDSSELYAMDRGEMTEFVRKYTLTDWRKIGKIFLMFYIPLFIFVTYLTIYAWFL
;
A
#
# COMPACT_ATOMS: atom_id res chain seq x y z
N MET A 1 20.22 14.75 -26.04
CA MET A 1 19.79 15.41 -24.79
C MET A 1 18.27 15.33 -24.73
N LYS A 2 17.70 14.27 -24.11
CA LYS A 2 16.25 14.03 -23.84
C LYS A 2 16.00 12.65 -23.17
N THR A 3 16.88 12.21 -22.27
CA THR A 3 16.86 10.84 -21.70
C THR A 3 16.28 10.74 -20.28
N VAL A 4 16.18 11.85 -19.55
CA VAL A 4 15.78 11.85 -18.13
C VAL A 4 14.28 11.60 -17.94
N SER A 5 13.41 12.16 -18.79
CA SER A 5 11.96 11.90 -18.74
C SER A 5 11.62 10.42 -18.94
N SER A 6 12.40 9.72 -19.78
CA SER A 6 12.24 8.28 -20.01
C SER A 6 12.56 7.47 -18.77
N GLN A 7 13.61 7.83 -18.02
CA GLN A 7 14.03 7.09 -16.83
C GLN A 7 13.03 7.23 -15.68
N LEU A 8 12.59 8.45 -15.37
CA LEU A 8 11.60 8.70 -14.32
C LEU A 8 10.26 8.03 -14.63
N TYR A 9 9.87 8.00 -15.90
CA TYR A 9 8.68 7.29 -16.33
C TYR A 9 8.81 5.76 -16.21
N GLU A 10 9.96 5.19 -16.58
CA GLU A 10 10.23 3.76 -16.38
C GLU A 10 10.20 3.36 -14.89
N GLU A 11 10.76 4.19 -14.02
CA GLU A 11 10.67 4.01 -12.57
C GLU A 11 9.23 4.01 -12.09
N PHE A 12 8.41 4.94 -12.59
CA PHE A 12 6.97 4.99 -12.30
C PHE A 12 6.26 3.71 -12.76
N LEU A 13 6.53 3.20 -13.96
CA LEU A 13 5.92 1.96 -14.46
C LEU A 13 6.33 0.74 -13.62
N LYS A 14 7.60 0.68 -13.20
CA LYS A 14 8.11 -0.36 -12.32
C LYS A 14 7.46 -0.28 -10.94
N GLU A 15 7.31 0.91 -10.38
CA GLU A 15 6.59 1.15 -9.13
C GLU A 15 5.12 0.72 -9.27
N LYS A 16 4.41 1.17 -10.31
CA LYS A 16 3.01 0.82 -10.59
C LYS A 16 2.80 -0.70 -10.62
N LYS A 17 3.66 -1.44 -11.34
CA LYS A 17 3.60 -2.91 -11.41
C LYS A 17 3.85 -3.56 -10.05
N THR A 18 4.82 -3.04 -9.29
CA THR A 18 5.19 -3.55 -7.97
C THR A 18 4.06 -3.31 -6.96
N ASN A 19 3.50 -2.10 -6.92
CA ASN A 19 2.41 -1.72 -6.03
C ASN A 19 1.17 -2.59 -6.30
N ARG A 20 0.81 -2.81 -7.58
CA ARG A 20 -0.30 -3.70 -7.93
C ARG A 20 -0.09 -5.13 -7.43
N ARG A 21 1.14 -5.65 -7.49
CA ARG A 21 1.44 -6.99 -6.93
C ARG A 21 1.27 -7.02 -5.42
N PHE A 22 1.72 -5.98 -4.71
CA PHE A 22 1.54 -5.89 -3.26
C PHE A 22 0.07 -5.72 -2.85
N GLU A 23 -0.70 -4.91 -3.57
CA GLU A 23 -2.14 -4.75 -3.36
C GLU A 23 -2.87 -6.10 -3.54
N LEU A 24 -2.59 -6.81 -4.64
CA LEU A 24 -3.16 -8.14 -4.88
C LEU A 24 -2.73 -9.14 -3.81
N ALA A 25 -1.44 -9.19 -3.47
CA ALA A 25 -0.94 -10.06 -2.41
C ALA A 25 -1.62 -9.76 -1.06
N GLY A 26 -1.84 -8.48 -0.73
CA GLY A 26 -2.58 -8.06 0.45
C GLY A 26 -4.02 -8.56 0.45
N ILE A 27 -4.70 -8.50 -0.69
CA ILE A 27 -6.06 -9.03 -0.84
C ILE A 27 -6.05 -10.55 -0.61
N TYR A 28 -5.21 -11.29 -1.33
CA TYR A 28 -5.15 -12.76 -1.21
C TYR A 28 -4.74 -13.23 0.18
N ILE A 29 -3.72 -12.62 0.79
CA ILE A 29 -3.25 -12.99 2.13
C ILE A 29 -4.30 -12.62 3.18
N GLY A 30 -4.90 -11.43 3.08
CA GLY A 30 -5.91 -10.97 4.02
C GLY A 30 -7.17 -11.85 4.03
N TYR A 31 -7.74 -12.10 2.85
CA TYR A 31 -8.91 -12.97 2.73
C TYR A 31 -8.57 -14.43 2.99
N GLY A 32 -7.43 -14.91 2.48
CA GLY A 32 -6.97 -16.28 2.69
C GLY A 32 -6.75 -16.59 4.16
N ALA A 33 -6.03 -15.73 4.89
CA ALA A 33 -5.82 -15.88 6.33
C ALA A 33 -7.16 -15.90 7.08
N TYR A 34 -8.07 -14.99 6.76
CA TYR A 34 -9.38 -14.94 7.40
C TYR A 34 -10.20 -16.22 7.19
N VAL A 35 -10.26 -16.73 5.96
CA VAL A 35 -11.00 -17.97 5.63
C VAL A 35 -10.34 -19.19 6.28
N VAL A 36 -9.01 -19.30 6.23
CA VAL A 36 -8.27 -20.40 6.88
C VAL A 36 -8.52 -20.39 8.39
N SER A 37 -8.44 -19.23 9.03
CA SER A 37 -8.71 -19.09 10.45
C SER A 37 -10.15 -19.47 10.83
N LEU A 38 -11.13 -19.08 10.00
CA LEU A 38 -12.53 -19.51 10.19
C LEU A 38 -12.67 -21.03 10.05
N GLY A 39 -12.04 -21.64 9.04
CA GLY A 39 -12.04 -23.08 8.83
C GLY A 39 -11.44 -23.85 10.00
N ILE A 40 -10.34 -23.37 10.57
CA ILE A 40 -9.70 -23.97 11.74
C ILE A 40 -10.62 -23.88 12.97
N VAL A 41 -11.17 -22.70 13.26
CA VAL A 41 -11.97 -22.51 14.49
C VAL A 41 -13.33 -23.21 14.42
N PHE A 42 -14.05 -23.09 13.31
CA PHE A 42 -15.42 -23.60 13.20
C PHE A 42 -15.50 -25.02 12.62
N GLY A 43 -14.55 -25.39 11.74
CA GLY A 43 -14.56 -26.69 11.07
C GLY A 43 -14.08 -27.82 11.97
N LEU A 44 -13.13 -27.56 12.86
CA LEU A 44 -12.51 -28.62 13.66
C LEU A 44 -13.23 -28.91 14.98
N LYS A 45 -14.22 -28.10 15.38
CA LYS A 45 -15.02 -28.25 16.61
C LYS A 45 -14.20 -28.65 17.86
N ARG A 46 -12.93 -28.25 17.94
CA ARG A 46 -12.09 -28.47 19.11
C ARG A 46 -12.34 -27.33 20.09
N GLU A 47 -12.80 -27.66 21.30
CA GLU A 47 -13.04 -26.71 22.40
C GLU A 47 -11.73 -26.20 23.04
N ASN A 48 -10.67 -26.00 22.24
CA ASN A 48 -9.42 -25.45 22.75
C ASN A 48 -9.39 -23.93 22.47
N PRO A 49 -9.40 -23.10 23.52
CA PRO A 49 -9.42 -21.64 23.37
C PRO A 49 -8.19 -21.11 22.63
N LEU A 50 -7.08 -21.86 22.55
CA LEU A 50 -5.90 -21.48 21.78
C LEU A 50 -6.18 -21.34 20.27
N PHE A 51 -7.17 -22.06 19.72
CA PHE A 51 -7.55 -21.89 18.32
C PHE A 51 -8.24 -20.54 18.05
N SER A 52 -8.86 -19.91 19.06
CA SER A 52 -9.46 -18.57 18.90
C SER A 52 -8.41 -17.50 18.56
N ALA A 53 -7.15 -17.68 19.01
CA ALA A 53 -6.06 -16.77 18.67
C ALA A 53 -5.80 -16.71 17.15
N MET A 54 -6.00 -17.81 16.42
CA MET A 54 -5.90 -17.82 14.95
C MET A 54 -7.00 -17.02 14.28
N PHE A 55 -8.22 -17.01 14.84
CA PHE A 55 -9.30 -16.17 14.34
C PHE A 55 -8.96 -14.69 14.47
N PHE A 56 -8.46 -14.27 15.64
CA PHE A 56 -7.99 -12.89 15.83
C PHE A 56 -6.80 -12.56 14.94
N LEU A 57 -5.86 -13.49 14.74
CA LEU A 57 -4.74 -13.29 13.81
C LEU A 57 -5.25 -13.12 12.37
N GLY A 58 -6.22 -13.93 11.93
CA GLY A 58 -6.83 -13.82 10.59
C GLY A 58 -7.55 -12.49 10.38
N LEU A 59 -8.34 -12.04 11.36
CA LEU A 59 -8.97 -10.71 11.36
C LEU A 59 -7.93 -9.59 11.32
N PHE A 60 -6.92 -9.67 12.18
CA PHE A 60 -5.84 -8.69 12.23
C PHE A 60 -5.13 -8.60 10.89
N THR A 61 -4.73 -9.75 10.31
CA THR A 61 -4.12 -9.86 8.98
C THR A 61 -4.98 -9.22 7.90
N ARG A 62 -6.31 -9.40 7.95
CA ARG A 62 -7.24 -8.79 7.00
C ARG A 62 -7.27 -7.26 7.12
N VAL A 63 -7.32 -6.73 8.34
CA VAL A 63 -7.29 -5.27 8.58
C VAL A 63 -5.94 -4.71 8.15
N SER A 64 -4.83 -5.37 8.50
CA SER A 64 -3.49 -4.97 8.12
C SER A 64 -3.30 -4.94 6.61
N SER A 65 -3.92 -5.86 5.87
CA SER A 65 -3.79 -5.89 4.41
C SER A 65 -4.44 -4.69 3.73
N LEU A 66 -5.45 -4.05 4.36
CA LEU A 66 -6.03 -2.80 3.87
C LEU A 66 -5.05 -1.61 4.01
N MET A 67 -4.12 -1.68 4.98
CA MET A 67 -3.12 -0.62 5.16
C MET A 67 -2.09 -0.57 4.04
N ILE A 68 -1.91 -1.66 3.29
CA ILE A 68 -0.96 -1.71 2.16
C ILE A 68 -1.29 -0.64 1.12
N GLY A 69 -2.58 -0.40 0.83
CA GLY A 69 -2.97 0.65 -0.10
C GLY A 69 -2.55 2.06 0.34
N ARG A 70 -2.52 2.32 1.65
CA ARG A 70 -2.07 3.61 2.21
C ARG A 70 -0.57 3.85 2.01
N VAL A 71 0.25 2.79 2.05
CA VAL A 71 1.70 2.86 1.85
C VAL A 71 2.06 3.33 0.43
N PHE A 72 1.22 2.99 -0.54
CA PHE A 72 1.42 3.25 -1.97
C PHE A 72 0.47 4.30 -2.55
N LEU A 73 -0.17 5.07 -1.67
CA LEU A 73 -1.21 6.04 -2.03
C LEU A 73 -0.68 7.12 -2.98
N VAL A 74 0.49 7.70 -2.67
CA VAL A 74 1.18 8.67 -3.54
C VAL A 74 2.38 7.99 -4.22
N PRO A 75 2.44 7.97 -5.58
CA PRO A 75 3.61 7.48 -6.31
C PRO A 75 4.86 8.34 -6.05
N LYS A 76 6.05 7.74 -6.10
CA LYS A 76 7.32 8.42 -5.75
C LYS A 76 7.59 9.67 -6.57
N ILE A 77 7.25 9.65 -7.85
CA ILE A 77 7.45 10.78 -8.76
C ILE A 77 6.68 12.03 -8.30
N PHE A 78 5.50 11.87 -7.71
CA PHE A 78 4.79 13.00 -7.11
C PHE A 78 5.47 13.51 -5.84
N LEU A 79 6.12 12.61 -5.07
CA LEU A 79 6.90 13.02 -3.90
C LEU A 79 8.13 13.86 -4.27
N GLN A 80 8.68 13.69 -5.49
CA GLN A 80 9.79 14.52 -5.99
C GLN A 80 9.37 15.98 -6.18
N LEU A 81 8.08 16.29 -6.35
CA LEU A 81 7.57 17.67 -6.32
C LEU A 81 7.80 18.36 -4.97
N LEU A 82 8.00 17.60 -3.89
CA LEU A 82 8.35 18.11 -2.57
C LEU A 82 9.86 18.20 -2.32
N SER A 83 10.70 17.77 -3.28
CA SER A 83 12.16 17.77 -3.12
C SER A 83 12.72 19.18 -2.91
N PRO A 84 13.75 19.37 -2.07
CA PRO A 84 14.44 20.66 -2.00
C PRO A 84 15.22 21.00 -3.28
N ASN A 85 15.54 20.01 -4.11
CA ASN A 85 16.27 20.20 -5.37
C ASN A 85 15.32 20.70 -6.49
N LEU A 86 15.65 21.87 -7.06
CA LEU A 86 14.85 22.48 -8.12
C LEU A 86 14.89 21.65 -9.41
N THR A 87 16.03 21.06 -9.75
CA THR A 87 16.14 20.23 -10.97
C THR A 87 15.24 19.00 -10.89
N GLU A 88 15.21 18.32 -9.74
CA GLU A 88 14.37 17.12 -9.53
C GLU A 88 12.88 17.45 -9.60
N LYS A 89 12.47 18.59 -9.04
CA LYS A 89 11.08 19.05 -9.10
C LYS A 89 10.63 19.31 -10.54
N GLU A 90 11.51 19.89 -11.34
CA GLU A 90 11.23 20.32 -12.70
C GLU A 90 11.13 19.09 -13.60
N GLU A 91 12.08 18.17 -13.48
CA GLU A 91 12.07 16.89 -14.19
C GLU A 91 10.84 16.04 -13.83
N ALA A 92 10.47 16.00 -12.54
CA ALA A 92 9.27 15.30 -12.09
C ALA A 92 8.00 15.92 -12.70
N TRP A 93 7.88 17.25 -12.68
CA TRP A 93 6.73 17.96 -13.23
C TRP A 93 6.62 17.77 -14.75
N GLU A 94 7.71 17.93 -15.49
CA GLU A 94 7.74 17.71 -16.94
C GLU A 94 7.35 16.28 -17.30
N THR A 95 7.85 15.30 -16.54
CA THR A 95 7.50 13.88 -16.75
C THR A 95 6.03 13.61 -16.46
N ILE A 96 5.48 14.18 -15.38
CA ILE A 96 4.06 14.09 -15.04
C ILE A 96 3.20 14.66 -16.16
N GLN A 97 3.57 15.83 -16.72
CA GLN A 97 2.80 16.44 -17.81
C GLN A 97 2.93 15.67 -19.12
N ALA A 98 4.11 15.11 -19.42
CA ALA A 98 4.32 14.30 -20.63
C ALA A 98 3.47 13.02 -20.65
N HIS A 99 3.19 12.44 -19.47
CA HIS A 99 2.40 11.22 -19.30
C HIS A 99 1.17 11.45 -18.41
N LYS A 100 0.55 12.63 -18.54
CA LYS A 100 -0.51 13.15 -17.67
C LYS A 100 -1.63 12.15 -17.40
N GLU A 101 -2.20 11.59 -18.47
CA GLU A 101 -3.33 10.67 -18.39
C GLU A 101 -3.07 9.47 -17.49
N GLU A 102 -1.90 8.85 -17.63
CA GLU A 102 -1.55 7.64 -16.88
C GLU A 102 -1.11 7.95 -15.44
N MET A 103 -0.31 9.01 -15.28
CA MET A 103 0.28 9.34 -13.98
C MET A 103 -0.73 10.00 -13.04
N ILE A 104 -1.48 10.99 -13.54
CA ILE A 104 -2.56 11.61 -12.77
C ILE A 104 -3.70 10.61 -12.58
N GLY A 105 -4.04 9.81 -13.60
CA GLY A 105 -5.06 8.77 -13.47
C GLY A 105 -4.73 7.75 -12.38
N ARG A 106 -3.45 7.38 -12.21
CA ARG A 106 -3.03 6.51 -11.11
C ARG A 106 -3.17 7.18 -9.75
N LEU A 107 -2.75 8.45 -9.62
CA LEU A 107 -2.88 9.21 -8.37
C LEU A 107 -4.36 9.41 -8.00
N ALA A 108 -5.19 9.76 -8.98
CA ALA A 108 -6.63 9.92 -8.84
C ALA A 108 -7.29 8.61 -8.36
N GLY A 109 -7.02 7.50 -9.04
CA GLY A 109 -7.57 6.20 -8.65
C GLY A 109 -7.14 5.76 -7.23
N ASN A 110 -5.95 6.17 -6.78
CA ASN A 110 -5.49 5.90 -5.42
C ASN A 110 -6.21 6.73 -4.35
N ILE A 111 -6.52 8.00 -4.64
CA ILE A 111 -7.03 8.96 -3.67
C ILE A 111 -8.54 9.01 -3.65
N PHE A 112 -9.15 9.12 -4.82
CA PHE A 112 -10.59 9.30 -5.00
C PHE A 112 -11.32 7.99 -5.28
N GLY A 113 -10.60 6.94 -5.68
CA GLY A 113 -11.21 5.65 -6.01
C GLY A 113 -12.15 5.78 -7.20
N TRP A 114 -13.46 5.73 -6.96
CA TRP A 114 -14.50 5.86 -7.98
C TRP A 114 -15.17 7.24 -8.00
N ASN A 115 -14.72 8.16 -7.14
CA ASN A 115 -15.23 9.52 -7.11
C ASN A 115 -14.63 10.38 -8.23
N ASP A 116 -15.27 11.52 -8.52
CA ASP A 116 -14.77 12.48 -9.49
C ASP A 116 -13.38 13.00 -9.10
N SER A 117 -12.48 12.99 -10.08
CA SER A 117 -11.09 13.43 -9.97
C SER A 117 -10.72 14.46 -11.04
N SER A 118 -11.72 15.03 -11.73
CA SER A 118 -11.54 16.01 -12.80
C SER A 118 -10.67 17.20 -12.38
N GLU A 119 -10.85 17.67 -11.14
CA GLU A 119 -10.06 18.74 -10.53
C GLU A 119 -8.55 18.43 -10.54
N LEU A 120 -8.16 17.17 -10.30
CA LEU A 120 -6.76 16.74 -10.25
C LEU A 120 -6.04 16.90 -11.60
N TYR A 121 -6.78 16.80 -12.70
CA TYR A 121 -6.26 16.98 -14.06
C TYR A 121 -6.12 18.45 -14.44
N ALA A 122 -6.88 19.35 -13.81
CA ALA A 122 -6.82 20.78 -14.07
C ALA A 122 -5.70 21.48 -13.27
N MET A 123 -5.20 20.84 -12.21
CA MET A 123 -4.25 21.45 -11.28
C MET A 123 -2.96 21.94 -11.94
N ASP A 124 -2.55 23.14 -11.54
CA ASP A 124 -1.22 23.65 -11.85
C ASP A 124 -0.14 22.99 -10.96
N ARG A 125 1.11 23.37 -11.17
CA ARG A 125 2.24 22.80 -10.43
C ARG A 125 2.18 23.10 -8.92
N GLY A 126 1.80 24.32 -8.56
CA GLY A 126 1.68 24.75 -7.18
C GLY A 126 0.56 23.99 -6.47
N GLU A 127 -0.62 23.95 -7.10
CA GLU A 127 -1.79 23.22 -6.62
C GLU A 127 -1.49 21.72 -6.45
N MET A 128 -0.86 21.09 -7.44
CA MET A 128 -0.46 19.68 -7.36
C MET A 128 0.54 19.46 -6.21
N THR A 129 1.47 20.39 -5.99
CA THR A 129 2.46 20.27 -4.92
C THR A 129 1.80 20.36 -3.54
N GLU A 130 0.86 21.28 -3.35
CA GLU A 130 0.07 21.40 -2.12
C GLU A 130 -0.83 20.18 -1.90
N PHE A 131 -1.47 19.70 -2.96
CA PHE A 131 -2.28 18.49 -2.94
C PHE A 131 -1.45 17.29 -2.49
N VAL A 132 -0.29 17.05 -3.11
CA VAL A 132 0.63 15.98 -2.73
C VAL A 132 1.08 16.14 -1.28
N ARG A 133 1.40 17.37 -0.84
CA ARG A 133 1.79 17.65 0.54
C ARG A 133 0.69 17.22 1.53
N LYS A 134 -0.57 17.57 1.26
CA LYS A 134 -1.73 17.20 2.07
C LYS A 134 -1.86 15.67 2.24
N TYR A 135 -1.68 14.92 1.15
CA TYR A 135 -1.78 13.45 1.17
C TYR A 135 -0.51 12.72 1.63
N THR A 136 0.60 13.45 1.86
CA THR A 136 1.88 12.91 2.35
C THR A 136 2.25 13.44 3.75
N LEU A 137 1.34 14.12 4.46
CA LEU A 137 1.59 14.56 5.84
C LEU A 137 1.95 13.39 6.76
N THR A 138 1.34 12.23 6.54
CA THR A 138 1.62 11.00 7.26
C THR A 138 2.55 10.10 6.44
N ASP A 139 3.72 9.78 6.97
CA ASP A 139 4.66 8.84 6.34
C ASP A 139 4.20 7.38 6.54
N TRP A 140 3.25 6.97 5.71
CA TRP A 140 2.73 5.60 5.70
C TRP A 140 3.81 4.56 5.39
N ARG A 141 4.88 4.91 4.68
CA ARG A 141 5.98 3.99 4.37
C ARG A 141 6.80 3.67 5.61
N LYS A 142 7.06 4.67 6.45
CA LYS A 142 7.68 4.48 7.76
C LYS A 142 6.78 3.71 8.71
N ILE A 143 5.50 4.08 8.80
CA ILE A 143 4.52 3.38 9.65
C ILE A 143 4.42 1.91 9.24
N GLY A 144 4.30 1.61 7.94
CA GLY A 144 4.22 0.24 7.43
C GLY A 144 5.44 -0.61 7.79
N LYS A 145 6.65 -0.04 7.75
CA LYS A 145 7.87 -0.73 8.17
C LYS A 145 7.87 -1.07 9.66
N ILE A 146 7.50 -0.11 10.51
CA ILE A 146 7.39 -0.31 11.96
C ILE A 146 6.32 -1.36 12.26
N PHE A 147 5.17 -1.26 11.60
CA PHE A 147 4.08 -2.22 11.72
C PHE A 147 4.54 -3.65 11.40
N LEU A 148 5.25 -3.85 10.29
CA LEU A 148 5.78 -5.17 9.90
C LEU A 148 6.75 -5.76 10.93
N MET A 149 7.54 -4.91 11.60
CA MET A 149 8.49 -5.32 12.64
C MET A 149 7.78 -5.96 13.85
N PHE A 150 6.58 -5.51 14.19
CA PHE A 150 5.77 -6.11 15.26
C PHE A 150 4.85 -7.23 14.77
N TYR A 151 4.32 -7.09 13.55
CA TYR A 151 3.41 -8.07 12.95
C TYR A 151 4.08 -9.43 12.74
N ILE A 152 5.30 -9.46 12.21
CA ILE A 152 5.98 -10.73 11.88
C ILE A 152 6.24 -11.58 13.14
N PRO A 153 6.83 -11.07 14.23
CA PRO A 153 6.97 -11.82 15.47
C PRO A 153 5.65 -12.31 16.04
N LEU A 154 4.62 -11.46 16.04
CA LEU A 154 3.28 -11.83 16.54
C LEU A 154 2.68 -12.97 15.71
N PHE A 155 2.78 -12.88 14.38
CA PHE A 155 2.30 -13.91 13.46
C PHE A 155 3.00 -15.25 13.71
N ILE A 156 4.33 -15.25 13.85
CA ILE A 156 5.11 -16.46 14.13
C ILE A 156 4.71 -17.06 15.47
N PHE A 157 4.59 -16.23 16.51
CA PHE A 157 4.24 -16.68 17.86
C PHE A 157 2.85 -17.32 17.93
N VAL A 158 1.83 -16.68 17.34
CA VAL A 158 0.47 -17.22 17.31
C VAL A 158 0.39 -18.50 16.47
N THR A 159 1.12 -18.55 15.35
CA THR A 159 1.21 -19.78 14.53
C THR A 159 1.84 -20.92 15.33
N TYR A 160 2.93 -20.65 16.07
CA TYR A 160 3.57 -21.62 16.94
C TYR A 160 2.61 -22.15 18.02
N LEU A 161 1.91 -21.26 18.73
CA LEU A 161 0.92 -21.66 19.75
C LEU A 161 -0.19 -22.54 19.17
N THR A 162 -0.62 -22.26 17.95
CA THR A 162 -1.64 -23.05 17.26
C THR A 162 -1.14 -24.44 16.92
N ILE A 163 0.09 -24.56 16.42
CA ILE A 163 0.71 -25.86 16.14
C ILE A 163 0.92 -26.63 17.44
N TYR A 164 1.39 -25.96 18.49
CA TYR A 164 1.56 -26.59 19.81
C TYR A 164 0.23 -27.12 20.35
N ALA A 165 -0.84 -26.32 20.30
CA ALA A 165 -2.19 -26.72 20.68
C ALA A 165 -2.79 -27.84 19.79
N TRP A 166 -2.23 -28.07 18.60
CA TRP A 166 -2.65 -29.15 17.71
C TRP A 166 -2.20 -30.53 18.19
N PHE A 167 -0.98 -30.58 18.73
CA PHE A 167 -0.31 -31.81 19.19
C PHE A 167 -0.50 -32.11 20.68
N LEU A 168 -1.13 -31.19 21.42
CA LEU A 168 -1.61 -31.37 22.78
C LEU A 168 -3.02 -31.99 22.78
#